data_AF-A0A3V3CP28-F1
#
_entry.id   AF-A0A3V3CP28-F1
#
_cell.length_a   1.000
_cell.length_b   1.000
_cell.length_c   1.000
_cell.angle_alpha   90.00
_cell.angle_beta   90.00
_cell.angle_gamma   90.00
#
_symmetry.space_group_name_H-M   'P 1'
#
loop_
_entity.id
_entity.type
_entity.pdbx_description
1 polymer ?
#
loop_
_entity_poly.entity_id
_entity_poly.type
_entity_poly.pdbx_seq_one_letter_code
_entity_poly.pdbx_strand_id
1 'polypeptide(L)'
;MEATGIVFLVVLFVIIMTAADIQKKKHYNSFTEVLDGDILSYECQQTGIVIDTQKHTVRIFNKDKDSTYTFDEIREINYTLSEGGKFYGNGTLRGMNNAAIANWREQLSANKRSGLNILTDDIKNPMWKVNVPLKNKSTSNHELCERWMLVFKKYVF
;
A
#
# COMPACT_ATOMS: atom_id res chain seq x y z
N MET A 1 28.93 -7.93 -37.31
CA MET A 1 28.04 -6.82 -36.89
C MET A 1 26.74 -7.33 -36.27
N GLU A 2 26.18 -8.45 -36.72
CA GLU A 2 24.90 -8.97 -36.20
C GLU A 2 24.95 -9.49 -34.75
N ALA A 3 25.96 -10.30 -34.40
CA ALA A 3 26.08 -10.85 -33.05
C ALA A 3 26.27 -9.78 -31.97
N THR A 4 27.05 -8.74 -32.26
CA THR A 4 27.30 -7.62 -31.32
C THR A 4 26.04 -6.78 -31.09
N GLY A 5 25.23 -6.57 -32.15
CA GLY A 5 23.93 -5.89 -32.04
C GLY A 5 22.91 -6.70 -31.23
N ILE A 6 22.86 -8.02 -31.43
CA ILE A 6 21.97 -8.90 -30.66
C ILE A 6 22.36 -8.92 -29.19
N VAL A 7 23.66 -9.05 -28.87
CA VAL A 7 24.14 -9.02 -27.47
C VAL A 7 23.78 -7.69 -26.80
N PHE A 8 23.94 -6.56 -27.49
CA PHE A 8 23.57 -5.24 -26.97
C PHE A 8 22.07 -5.14 -26.67
N LEU A 9 21.20 -5.63 -27.57
CA LEU A 9 19.75 -5.64 -27.36
C LEU A 9 19.33 -6.52 -26.18
N VAL A 10 19.96 -7.68 -26.01
CA VAL A 10 19.68 -8.57 -24.87
C VAL A 10 20.08 -7.91 -23.56
N VAL A 11 21.26 -7.27 -23.49
CA VAL A 11 21.70 -6.55 -22.29
C VAL A 11 20.75 -5.39 -21.97
N LEU A 12 20.36 -4.60 -22.97
CA LEU A 12 19.41 -3.49 -22.79
C LEU A 12 18.07 -4.00 -22.26
N PHE A 13 17.55 -5.10 -22.82
CA PHE A 13 16.30 -5.71 -22.38
C PHE A 13 16.36 -6.15 -20.91
N VAL A 14 17.46 -6.78 -20.49
CA VAL A 14 17.66 -7.18 -19.08
C VAL A 14 17.70 -5.97 -18.15
N ILE A 15 18.36 -4.87 -18.54
CA ILE A 15 18.40 -3.63 -17.75
C ILE A 15 17.00 -3.03 -17.61
N ILE A 16 16.22 -2.97 -18.69
CA ILE A 16 14.84 -2.44 -18.64
C ILE A 16 13.96 -3.28 -17.72
N MET A 17 14.01 -4.62 -17.84
CA MET A 17 13.20 -5.52 -17.02
C MET A 17 13.56 -5.42 -15.53
N THR A 18 14.86 -5.31 -15.21
CA THR A 18 15.32 -5.15 -13.82
C THR A 18 14.93 -3.79 -13.25
N ALA A 19 15.07 -2.71 -14.02
CA ALA A 19 14.61 -1.38 -13.62
C ALA A 19 13.10 -1.35 -13.34
N ALA A 20 12.30 -2.00 -14.20
CA ALA A 20 10.85 -2.09 -14.03
C ALA A 20 10.45 -2.84 -12.74
N ASP A 21 11.13 -3.95 -12.42
CA ASP A 21 10.87 -4.69 -11.18
C ASP A 21 11.26 -3.88 -9.92
N ILE A 22 12.37 -3.14 -9.98
CA ILE A 22 12.79 -2.24 -8.90
C ILE A 22 11.75 -1.14 -8.67
N GLN A 23 11.29 -0.49 -9.73
CA GLN A 23 10.26 0.56 -9.62
C GLN A 23 8.96 0.01 -9.05
N LYS A 24 8.54 -1.18 -9.49
CA LYS A 24 7.34 -1.84 -8.97
C LYS A 24 7.48 -2.13 -7.47
N LYS A 25 8.60 -2.70 -7.04
CA LYS A 25 8.88 -2.94 -5.62
C LYS A 25 8.94 -1.66 -4.81
N LYS A 26 9.49 -0.58 -5.36
CA LYS A 26 9.51 0.73 -4.71
C LYS A 26 8.09 1.23 -4.49
N HIS A 27 7.25 1.20 -5.52
CA HIS A 27 5.86 1.65 -5.46
C HIS A 27 5.03 0.91 -4.39
N TYR A 28 5.16 -0.41 -4.29
CA TYR A 28 4.42 -1.20 -3.28
C TYR A 28 4.89 -0.97 -1.83
N ASN A 29 6.14 -0.53 -1.63
CA ASN A 29 6.73 -0.35 -0.31
C ASN A 29 6.77 1.11 0.16
N SER A 30 6.61 2.07 -0.76
CA SER A 30 6.65 3.49 -0.42
C SER A 30 5.31 3.97 0.11
N PHE A 31 5.37 4.71 1.20
CA PHE A 31 4.27 5.51 1.72
C PHE A 31 4.80 6.87 2.14
N THR A 32 3.92 7.86 2.17
CA THR A 32 4.19 9.20 2.72
C THR A 32 3.28 9.41 3.91
N GLU A 33 3.81 10.01 4.97
CA GLU A 33 3.07 10.28 6.20
C GLU A 33 3.47 11.66 6.76
N VAL A 34 2.47 12.43 7.16
CA VAL A 34 2.61 13.72 7.83
C VAL A 34 1.72 13.68 9.07
N LEU A 35 2.32 13.83 10.25
CA LEU A 35 1.63 13.77 11.54
C LEU A 35 1.79 15.05 12.37
N ASP A 36 2.27 16.13 11.73
CA ASP A 36 2.56 17.40 12.38
C ASP A 36 1.77 18.53 11.71
N GLY A 37 1.40 19.52 12.53
CA GLY A 37 0.54 20.64 12.13
C GLY A 37 -0.95 20.29 12.03
N ASP A 38 -1.67 21.16 11.33
CA ASP A 38 -3.14 21.08 11.22
C ASP A 38 -3.64 20.18 10.09
N ILE A 39 -2.72 19.72 9.22
CA ILE A 39 -3.02 18.83 8.11
C ILE A 39 -2.23 17.55 8.28
N LEU A 40 -2.92 16.50 8.71
CA LEU A 40 -2.36 15.17 8.87
C LEU A 40 -2.65 14.38 7.60
N SER A 41 -1.68 13.63 7.08
CA SER A 41 -1.89 12.87 5.85
C SER A 41 -1.15 11.56 5.81
N TYR A 42 -1.74 10.60 5.11
CA TYR A 42 -1.11 9.35 4.77
C TYR A 42 -1.47 8.96 3.35
N GLU A 43 -0.47 8.55 2.58
CA GLU A 43 -0.65 8.07 1.22
C GLU A 43 0.20 6.83 0.97
N CYS A 44 -0.40 5.79 0.40
CA CYS A 44 0.26 4.57 -0.01
C CYS A 44 -0.45 3.97 -1.22
N GLN A 45 0.31 3.59 -2.25
CA GLN A 45 -0.21 2.93 -3.46
C GLN A 45 -1.42 3.65 -4.08
N GLN A 46 -1.36 4.99 -4.19
CA GLN A 46 -2.43 5.85 -4.74
C GLN A 46 -3.75 5.80 -3.97
N THR A 47 -3.68 5.45 -2.68
CA THR A 47 -4.79 5.55 -1.74
C THR A 47 -4.33 6.35 -0.54
N GLY A 48 -5.21 7.13 0.06
CA GLY A 48 -4.78 7.97 1.17
C GLY A 48 -5.90 8.65 1.93
N ILE A 49 -5.47 9.31 2.99
CA ILE A 49 -6.28 10.03 3.97
C ILE A 49 -5.62 11.39 4.17
N VAL A 50 -6.41 12.45 4.21
CA VAL A 50 -5.99 13.78 4.65
C VAL A 50 -7.00 14.26 5.68
N ILE A 51 -6.54 14.58 6.88
CA ILE A 51 -7.34 15.15 7.97
C ILE A 51 -6.95 16.62 8.09
N ASP A 52 -7.90 17.51 7.88
CA ASP A 52 -7.78 18.95 8.12
C ASP A 52 -8.46 19.26 9.46
N THR A 53 -7.66 19.48 10.51
CA THR A 53 -8.17 19.69 11.87
C THR A 53 -8.82 21.06 12.04
N GLN A 54 -8.50 22.04 11.20
CA GLN A 54 -9.13 23.36 11.25
C GLN A 54 -10.50 23.36 10.58
N LYS A 55 -10.64 22.64 9.46
CA LYS A 55 -11.91 22.55 8.72
C LYS A 55 -12.81 21.42 9.22
N HIS A 56 -12.32 20.58 10.12
CA HIS A 56 -12.99 19.37 10.59
C HIS A 56 -13.43 18.46 9.45
N THR A 57 -12.51 18.21 8.51
CA THR A 57 -12.77 17.33 7.36
C THR A 57 -11.73 16.22 7.20
N VAL A 58 -12.20 15.10 6.67
CA VAL A 58 -11.40 13.96 6.24
C VAL A 58 -11.61 13.77 4.74
N ARG A 59 -10.56 13.97 3.95
CA ARG A 59 -10.51 13.57 2.54
C ARG A 59 -9.96 12.16 2.43
N ILE A 60 -10.68 11.29 1.73
CA ILE A 60 -10.27 9.91 1.47
C ILE A 60 -10.28 9.69 -0.03
N PHE A 61 -9.19 9.12 -0.54
CA PHE A 61 -9.04 8.91 -1.98
C PHE A 61 -8.42 7.55 -2.28
N ASN A 62 -8.74 7.06 -3.48
CA ASN A 62 -8.08 5.94 -4.14
C ASN A 62 -7.92 6.28 -5.63
N LYS A 63 -7.44 5.32 -6.42
CA LYS A 63 -7.23 5.52 -7.86
C LYS A 63 -8.48 5.98 -8.63
N ASP A 64 -9.67 5.59 -8.16
CA ASP A 64 -10.91 5.75 -8.92
C ASP A 64 -11.84 6.82 -8.32
N LYS A 65 -11.67 7.16 -7.04
CA LYS A 65 -12.59 8.00 -6.27
C LYS A 65 -11.84 8.91 -5.31
N ASP A 66 -12.41 10.08 -5.06
CA ASP A 66 -11.89 11.10 -4.17
C ASP A 66 -13.07 11.85 -3.55
N SER A 67 -13.19 11.77 -2.23
CA SER A 67 -14.31 12.37 -1.50
C SER A 67 -13.79 13.03 -0.23
N THR A 68 -14.48 14.09 0.19
CA THR A 68 -14.23 14.79 1.46
C THR A 68 -15.48 14.72 2.31
N TYR A 69 -15.28 14.34 3.57
CA TYR A 69 -16.32 14.16 4.58
C TYR A 69 -16.03 15.10 5.75
N THR A 70 -17.08 15.58 6.40
CA THR A 70 -16.96 16.17 7.74
C THR A 70 -16.71 15.07 8.78
N PHE A 71 -16.23 15.44 9.97
CA PHE A 71 -15.97 14.47 11.03
C PHE A 71 -17.23 13.68 11.44
N ASP A 72 -18.40 14.32 11.47
CA ASP A 72 -19.68 13.68 11.83
C ASP A 72 -20.12 12.59 10.83
N GLU A 73 -19.63 12.66 9.59
CA GLU A 73 -19.91 11.69 8.53
C GLU A 73 -18.97 10.48 8.56
N ILE A 74 -17.93 10.50 9.41
CA ILE A 74 -17.05 9.36 9.66
C ILE A 74 -17.67 8.51 10.77
N ARG A 75 -17.92 7.24 10.48
CA ARG A 75 -18.59 6.32 11.41
C ARG A 75 -17.65 5.42 12.16
N GLU A 76 -16.65 4.89 11.46
CA GLU A 76 -15.74 3.91 12.03
C GLU A 76 -14.41 3.95 11.27
N ILE A 77 -13.34 3.67 12.00
CA ILE A 77 -12.08 3.24 11.41
C ILE A 77 -11.66 1.93 12.05
N ASN A 78 -11.21 1.00 11.22
CA ASN A 78 -10.55 -0.22 11.65
C ASN A 78 -9.45 -0.58 10.64
N TYR A 79 -8.80 -1.71 10.85
CA TYR A 79 -7.83 -2.20 9.89
C TYR A 79 -7.81 -3.72 9.81
N THR A 80 -7.30 -4.22 8.69
CA THR A 80 -7.05 -5.63 8.50
C THR A 80 -5.60 -5.81 8.06
N LEU A 81 -4.90 -6.77 8.66
CA LEU A 81 -3.58 -7.21 8.22
C LEU A 81 -3.66 -8.70 7.91
N SER A 82 -3.24 -9.08 6.71
CA SER A 82 -3.14 -10.48 6.28
C SER A 82 -1.68 -10.83 6.06
N GLU A 83 -1.32 -12.06 6.41
CA GLU A 83 -0.01 -12.62 6.12
C GLU A 83 -0.08 -13.53 4.89
N GLY A 84 0.97 -13.48 4.07
CA GLY A 84 1.12 -14.39 2.95
C GLY A 84 1.66 -15.74 3.41
N GLY A 85 1.05 -16.83 2.93
CA GLY A 85 1.58 -18.18 3.12
C GLY A 85 3.02 -18.36 2.62
N LYS A 86 3.74 -19.32 3.19
CA LYS A 86 5.13 -19.65 2.84
C LYS A 86 5.18 -20.92 2.01
N PHE A 87 5.69 -20.80 0.79
CA PHE A 87 6.01 -21.90 -0.12
C PHE A 87 7.51 -22.19 -0.07
N TYR A 88 7.84 -23.48 0.02
CA TYR A 88 9.23 -23.96 0.05
C TYR A 88 9.54 -24.72 -1.24
N GLY A 89 10.72 -24.45 -1.82
CA GLY A 89 11.20 -25.17 -3.01
C GLY A 89 11.75 -26.54 -2.65
N ASN A 90 11.72 -27.49 -3.58
CA ASN A 90 12.23 -28.86 -3.39
C ASN A 90 13.77 -28.98 -3.46
N GLY A 91 14.52 -27.92 -3.18
CA GLY A 91 15.98 -27.89 -3.23
C GLY A 91 16.61 -27.76 -4.63
N THR A 92 15.84 -27.85 -5.70
CA THR A 92 16.33 -27.57 -7.06
C THR A 92 16.28 -26.07 -7.38
N LEU A 93 17.18 -25.56 -8.24
CA LEU A 93 17.15 -24.16 -8.70
C LEU A 93 15.78 -23.76 -9.27
N ARG A 94 15.15 -24.64 -10.05
CA ARG A 94 13.78 -24.42 -10.59
C ARG A 94 12.73 -24.38 -9.46
N GLY A 95 12.83 -25.29 -8.50
CA GLY A 95 11.94 -25.33 -7.34
C GLY A 95 12.04 -24.10 -6.45
N MET A 96 13.26 -23.61 -6.20
CA MET A 96 13.52 -22.39 -5.45
C MET A 96 12.96 -21.15 -6.17
N ASN A 97 13.15 -21.05 -7.48
CA ASN A 97 12.60 -19.95 -8.28
C ASN A 97 11.06 -19.94 -8.24
N ASN A 98 10.43 -21.11 -8.43
CA ASN A 98 8.96 -21.22 -8.38
C ASN A 98 8.41 -20.86 -6.99
N ALA A 99 9.07 -21.29 -5.92
CA ALA A 99 8.68 -20.93 -4.56
C ALA A 99 8.80 -19.42 -4.30
N ALA A 100 9.88 -18.77 -4.78
CA ALA A 100 10.04 -17.33 -4.66
C ALA A 100 8.92 -16.56 -5.40
N ILE A 101 8.55 -16.99 -6.60
CA ILE A 101 7.44 -16.41 -7.37
C ILE A 101 6.10 -16.60 -6.64
N ALA A 102 5.84 -17.79 -6.11
CA ALA A 102 4.62 -18.08 -5.35
C ALA A 102 4.53 -17.24 -4.08
N ASN A 103 5.62 -17.16 -3.30
CA ASN A 103 5.71 -16.33 -2.10
C ASN A 103 5.45 -14.85 -2.41
N TRP A 104 6.06 -14.32 -3.48
CA TRP A 104 5.84 -12.93 -3.89
C TRP A 104 4.38 -12.65 -4.27
N ARG A 105 3.74 -13.56 -5.03
CA ARG A 105 2.31 -13.43 -5.39
C ARG A 105 1.41 -13.49 -4.17
N GLU A 106 1.72 -14.38 -3.23
CA GLU A 106 0.93 -14.54 -2.02
C GLU A 106 1.09 -13.34 -1.08
N GLN A 107 2.30 -12.79 -0.94
CA GLN A 107 2.52 -11.53 -0.23
C GLN A 107 1.73 -10.37 -0.85
N LEU A 108 1.73 -10.24 -2.18
CA LEU A 108 0.91 -9.23 -2.87
C LEU A 108 -0.58 -9.43 -2.63
N SER A 109 -1.06 -10.68 -2.65
CA SER A 109 -2.45 -11.02 -2.36
C SER A 109 -2.83 -10.65 -0.92
N ALA A 110 -1.97 -10.96 0.05
CA ALA A 110 -2.16 -10.59 1.45
C ALA A 110 -2.13 -9.06 1.66
N ASN A 111 -1.24 -8.34 0.99
CA ASN A 111 -1.20 -6.88 1.03
C ASN A 111 -2.46 -6.24 0.44
N LYS A 112 -2.98 -6.77 -0.69
CA LYS A 112 -4.27 -6.33 -1.24
C LYS A 112 -5.45 -6.56 -0.30
N ARG A 113 -5.38 -7.56 0.58
CA ARG A 113 -6.37 -7.81 1.64
C ARG A 113 -6.15 -6.92 2.86
N SER A 114 -4.93 -6.42 3.05
CA SER A 114 -4.57 -5.53 4.16
C SER A 114 -4.89 -4.06 3.88
N GLY A 115 -5.13 -3.28 4.93
CA GLY A 115 -5.39 -1.85 4.81
C GLY A 115 -6.13 -1.28 6.01
N LEU A 116 -6.18 0.05 6.09
CA LEU A 116 -7.13 0.78 6.92
C LEU A 116 -8.48 0.77 6.20
N ASN A 117 -9.55 0.49 6.94
CA ASN A 117 -10.91 0.58 6.42
C ASN A 117 -11.65 1.69 7.17
N ILE A 118 -12.28 2.60 6.43
CA ILE A 118 -13.00 3.74 6.98
C ILE A 118 -14.44 3.66 6.52
N LEU A 119 -15.36 3.57 7.48
CA LEU A 119 -16.79 3.61 7.23
C LEU A 119 -17.29 5.05 7.32
N THR A 120 -18.11 5.45 6.37
CA THR A 120 -18.71 6.78 6.25
C THR A 120 -20.22 6.66 6.07
N ASP A 121 -20.91 7.79 6.17
CA ASP A 121 -22.35 7.90 5.92
C ASP A 121 -22.77 7.86 4.45
N ASP A 122 -21.82 7.80 3.51
CA ASP A 122 -22.15 7.72 2.10
C ASP A 122 -22.89 6.40 1.80
N ILE A 123 -24.17 6.50 1.45
CA ILE A 123 -25.02 5.36 1.10
C ILE A 123 -24.47 4.58 -0.10
N LYS A 124 -23.82 5.26 -1.06
CA LYS A 124 -23.32 4.62 -2.30
C LYS A 124 -21.97 3.95 -2.08
N ASN A 125 -21.09 4.59 -1.31
CA ASN A 125 -19.73 4.10 -1.07
C ASN A 125 -19.36 4.25 0.41
N PRO A 126 -20.01 3.50 1.31
CA PRO A 126 -19.84 3.71 2.73
C PRO A 126 -18.44 3.32 3.19
N MET A 127 -17.83 2.32 2.55
CA MET A 127 -16.54 1.76 2.96
C MET A 127 -15.41 2.21 2.04
N TRP A 128 -14.39 2.82 2.64
CA TRP A 128 -13.12 3.13 2.01
C TRP A 128 -12.05 2.17 2.47
N LYS A 129 -11.16 1.80 1.54
CA LYS A 129 -9.96 1.05 1.85
C LYS A 129 -8.72 1.85 1.48
N VAL A 130 -7.84 2.04 2.44
CA VAL A 130 -6.57 2.73 2.28
C VAL A 130 -5.44 1.71 2.50
N ASN A 131 -4.58 1.59 1.51
CA ASN A 131 -3.56 0.55 1.45
C ASN A 131 -2.44 0.78 2.47
N VAL A 132 -1.79 -0.31 2.86
CA VAL A 132 -0.55 -0.31 3.65
C VAL A 132 0.61 -0.77 2.78
N PRO A 133 1.86 -0.34 3.06
CA PRO A 133 3.02 -0.79 2.28
C PRO A 133 3.17 -2.32 2.37
N LEU A 134 3.60 -2.96 1.28
CA LEU A 134 3.83 -4.41 1.24
C LEU A 134 4.90 -4.84 2.24
N LYS A 135 5.97 -4.06 2.33
CA LYS A 135 7.02 -4.21 3.33
C LYS A 135 7.46 -2.84 3.80
N ASN A 136 7.13 -2.52 5.05
CA ASN A 136 7.63 -1.35 5.72
C ASN A 136 9.01 -1.67 6.34
N LYS A 137 10.02 -0.84 6.06
CA LYS A 137 11.40 -1.03 6.56
C LYS A 137 11.64 -0.33 7.90
N SER A 138 10.82 0.66 8.26
CA SER A 138 11.03 1.49 9.44
C SER A 138 10.14 1.08 10.61
N THR A 139 8.89 0.72 10.36
CA THR A 139 7.93 0.30 11.42
C THR A 139 7.11 -0.89 10.93
N SER A 140 6.46 -1.63 11.82
CA SER A 140 5.54 -2.68 11.36
C SER A 140 4.27 -2.05 10.76
N ASN A 141 3.56 -2.78 9.89
CA ASN A 141 2.25 -2.32 9.41
C ASN A 141 1.21 -2.27 10.55
N HIS A 142 1.38 -3.10 11.59
CA HIS A 142 0.56 -3.04 12.78
C HIS A 142 0.74 -1.71 13.52
N GLU A 143 1.97 -1.31 13.82
CA GLU A 143 2.27 -0.02 14.46
C GLU A 143 1.80 1.17 13.62
N LEU A 144 1.89 1.08 12.29
CA LEU A 144 1.39 2.10 11.38
C LEU A 144 -0.14 2.22 11.49
N CYS A 145 -0.85 1.09 11.43
CA CYS A 145 -2.31 1.09 11.58
C CYS A 145 -2.74 1.61 12.95
N GLU A 146 -2.14 1.12 14.04
CA GLU A 146 -2.43 1.58 15.41
C GLU A 146 -2.22 3.08 15.57
N ARG A 147 -1.19 3.64 14.95
CA ARG A 147 -0.95 5.08 14.95
C ARG A 147 -2.08 5.85 14.27
N TRP A 148 -2.56 5.37 13.13
CA TRP A 148 -3.70 6.00 12.43
C TRP A 148 -5.02 5.82 13.18
N MET A 149 -5.21 4.71 13.88
CA MET A 149 -6.33 4.53 14.82
C MET A 149 -6.30 5.62 15.92
N LEU A 150 -5.13 5.89 16.50
CA LEU A 150 -4.97 6.93 17.51
C LEU A 150 -5.16 8.34 16.97
N VAL A 151 -4.71 8.61 15.73
CA VAL A 151 -4.94 9.89 15.05
C VAL A 151 -6.44 10.15 14.90
N PHE A 152 -7.20 9.19 14.36
CA PHE A 152 -8.65 9.34 14.23
C PHE A 152 -9.33 9.52 15.59
N LYS A 153 -8.95 8.72 16.59
CA LYS A 153 -9.48 8.85 17.95
C LYS A 153 -9.21 10.20 18.60
N LYS A 154 -8.12 10.87 18.23
CA LYS A 154 -7.74 12.16 18.83
C LYS A 154 -8.42 13.34 18.14
N TYR A 155 -8.56 13.29 16.82
CA TYR A 155 -8.95 14.45 16.03
C TYR A 155 -10.33 14.34 15.41
N VAL A 156 -10.80 13.13 15.07
CA VAL A 156 -12.06 12.92 14.33
C VAL A 156 -13.19 12.51 15.26
N PHE A 157 -12.90 11.69 16.28
CA PHE A 157 -13.88 11.17 17.26
C PHE A 157 -13.77 11.81 18.64
#